data_AF-A0A8J8K592-F1
#
_entry.id   AF-A0A8J8K592-F1
#
_cell.length_a   1.000
_cell.length_b   1.000
_cell.length_c   1.000
_cell.angle_alpha   90.00
_cell.angle_beta   90.00
_cell.angle_gamma   90.00
#
_symmetry.space_group_name_H-M   'P 1'
#
loop_
_entity.id
_entity.type
_entity.pdbx_description
1 polymer ?
#
loop_
_entity_poly.entity_id
_entity_poly.type
_entity_poly.pdbx_seq_one_letter_code
_entity_poly.pdbx_strand_id
1 'polypeptide(L)'
;MIRKIVFSFILISTTAVFSTANAQKTMEDLKAHKEVLKLNTKLNNLKIDLKKEQNDNAKYSADIETYNTDVGNSNDKFSNSENPKDAARSAKKAAKKLKNAQNANEKLIKSNRKIEDIQRDIEKMEAKIEKLDHHIEFDEEKSTNQNPVQDEAVD
;
A
#
# COMPACT_ATOMS: atom_id res chain seq x y z
N MET A 1 -42.25 12.97 -20.19
CA MET A 1 -41.57 11.66 -20.10
C MET A 1 -40.60 11.52 -21.27
N ILE A 2 -39.31 11.43 -20.93
CA ILE A 2 -38.16 10.85 -21.67
C ILE A 2 -38.06 11.16 -23.17
N ARG A 3 -37.18 12.12 -23.52
CA ARG A 3 -36.58 12.22 -24.86
C ARG A 3 -35.23 11.51 -24.84
N LYS A 4 -35.10 10.52 -25.73
CA LYS A 4 -33.94 9.64 -25.90
C LYS A 4 -32.73 10.46 -26.33
N ILE A 5 -31.64 10.41 -25.55
CA ILE A 5 -30.34 10.95 -25.93
C ILE A 5 -29.73 9.98 -26.95
N VAL A 6 -29.50 10.44 -28.16
CA VAL A 6 -28.80 9.70 -29.21
C VAL A 6 -27.30 9.88 -28.95
N PHE A 7 -26.61 8.78 -28.63
CA PHE A 7 -25.15 8.73 -28.59
C PHE A 7 -24.63 8.80 -30.03
N SER A 8 -24.04 9.93 -30.40
CA SER A 8 -23.29 10.08 -31.64
C SER A 8 -21.93 9.40 -31.48
N PHE A 9 -21.76 8.23 -32.12
CA PHE A 9 -20.45 7.61 -32.30
C PHE A 9 -19.70 8.38 -33.39
N ILE A 10 -18.93 9.39 -33.00
CA ILE A 10 -17.96 10.04 -33.90
C ILE A 10 -16.76 9.10 -34.01
N LEU A 11 -16.76 8.28 -35.06
CA LEU A 11 -15.64 7.47 -35.48
C LEU A 11 -14.70 8.37 -36.30
N ILE A 12 -13.77 9.05 -35.63
CA ILE A 12 -12.76 9.90 -36.28
C ILE A 12 -11.74 8.98 -36.96
N SER A 13 -11.91 8.78 -38.27
CA SER A 13 -10.89 8.16 -39.12
C SER A 13 -9.70 9.12 -39.22
N THR A 14 -8.65 8.87 -38.45
CA THR A 14 -7.38 9.60 -38.57
C THR A 14 -6.52 8.95 -39.65
N THR A 15 -6.47 9.59 -40.82
CA THR A 15 -5.40 9.41 -41.81
C THR A 15 -4.10 9.91 -41.18
N ALA A 16 -3.27 8.99 -40.69
CA ALA A 16 -2.00 9.33 -40.06
C ALA A 16 -0.94 9.63 -41.13
N VAL A 17 -0.74 10.91 -41.43
CA VAL A 17 0.54 11.39 -41.95
C VAL A 17 1.53 11.32 -40.78
N PHE A 18 2.32 10.24 -40.73
CA PHE A 18 3.36 10.04 -39.72
C PHE A 18 4.50 11.05 -39.94
N SER A 19 4.35 12.24 -39.36
CA SER A 19 5.48 13.12 -39.06
C SER A 19 6.20 12.53 -37.84
N THR A 20 7.47 12.20 -38.02
CA THR A 20 8.30 11.47 -37.04
C THR A 20 8.35 12.13 -35.65
N ALA A 21 8.15 13.45 -35.56
CA ALA A 21 8.07 14.18 -34.30
C ALA A 21 6.82 13.86 -33.45
N ASN A 22 5.65 13.67 -34.10
CA ASN A 22 4.40 13.33 -33.39
C ASN A 22 4.41 11.87 -32.88
N ALA A 23 5.09 10.97 -33.60
CA ALA A 23 5.26 9.58 -33.21
C ALA A 23 6.14 9.41 -31.94
N GLN A 24 7.14 10.29 -31.76
CA GLN A 24 8.04 10.20 -30.62
C GLN A 24 7.37 10.72 -29.33
N LYS A 25 6.61 11.82 -29.42
CA LYS A 25 5.84 12.37 -28.29
C LYS A 25 4.78 11.39 -27.76
N THR A 26 3.98 10.82 -28.67
CA THR A 26 2.96 9.83 -28.32
C THR A 26 3.52 8.56 -27.68
N MET A 27 4.76 8.16 -28.04
CA MET A 27 5.46 7.04 -27.41
C MET A 27 5.95 7.38 -25.98
N GLU A 28 6.37 8.62 -25.73
CA GLU A 28 6.80 9.08 -24.40
C GLU A 28 5.61 9.19 -23.43
N ASP A 29 4.50 9.77 -23.86
CA ASP A 29 3.25 9.85 -23.08
C ASP A 29 2.73 8.46 -22.71
N LEU A 30 2.78 7.51 -23.66
CA LEU A 30 2.35 6.13 -23.41
C LEU A 30 3.25 5.42 -22.39
N LYS A 31 4.56 5.70 -22.38
CA LYS A 31 5.49 5.16 -21.38
C LYS A 31 5.20 5.75 -20.00
N ALA A 32 4.95 7.06 -19.90
CA ALA A 32 4.63 7.73 -18.65
C ALA A 32 3.33 7.17 -18.04
N HIS A 33 2.25 7.06 -18.82
CA HIS A 33 1.00 6.45 -18.37
C HIS A 33 1.17 4.99 -17.91
N LYS A 34 1.97 4.19 -18.63
CA LYS A 34 2.27 2.81 -18.24
C LYS A 34 3.06 2.75 -16.92
N GLU A 35 3.97 3.69 -16.70
CA GLU A 35 4.73 3.79 -15.46
C GLU A 35 3.83 4.18 -14.28
N VAL A 36 2.99 5.19 -14.43
CA VAL A 36 1.99 5.59 -13.41
C VAL A 36 1.08 4.42 -13.05
N LEU A 37 0.55 3.68 -14.04
CA LEU A 37 -0.28 2.50 -13.79
C LEU A 37 0.48 1.41 -13.00
N LYS A 38 1.74 1.17 -13.35
CA LYS A 38 2.60 0.21 -12.64
C LYS A 38 2.89 0.64 -11.21
N LEU A 39 3.14 1.93 -10.98
CA LEU A 39 3.38 2.48 -9.64
C LEU A 39 2.10 2.42 -8.79
N ASN A 40 0.94 2.75 -9.36
CA ASN A 40 -0.36 2.61 -8.69
C ASN A 40 -0.67 1.16 -8.30
N THR A 41 -0.36 0.19 -9.19
CA THR A 41 -0.50 -1.23 -8.85
C THR A 41 0.38 -1.62 -7.65
N LYS A 42 1.65 -1.17 -7.64
CA LYS A 42 2.55 -1.42 -6.53
C LYS A 42 2.09 -0.74 -5.23
N LEU A 43 1.59 0.49 -5.32
CA LEU A 43 1.04 1.24 -4.19
C LEU A 43 -0.14 0.48 -3.57
N ASN A 44 -1.05 -0.06 -4.38
CA ASN A 44 -2.17 -0.86 -3.89
C ASN A 44 -1.69 -2.13 -3.17
N ASN A 45 -0.67 -2.81 -3.72
CA ASN A 45 -0.09 -3.98 -3.05
C ASN A 45 0.52 -3.61 -1.70
N LEU A 46 1.26 -2.50 -1.60
CA LEU A 46 1.81 -2.02 -0.33
C LEU A 46 0.70 -1.68 0.69
N LYS A 47 -0.40 -1.06 0.25
CA LYS A 47 -1.56 -0.78 1.11
C LYS A 47 -2.23 -2.06 1.62
N ILE A 48 -2.30 -3.11 0.79
CA ILE A 48 -2.78 -4.44 1.19
C ILE A 48 -1.83 -5.06 2.22
N ASP A 49 -0.53 -5.05 1.95
CA ASP A 49 0.49 -5.60 2.85
C ASP A 49 0.49 -4.88 4.21
N LEU A 50 0.33 -3.55 4.21
CA LEU A 50 0.18 -2.76 5.43
C LEU A 50 -1.02 -3.24 6.26
N LYS A 51 -2.19 -3.41 5.63
CA LYS A 51 -3.40 -3.87 6.32
C LYS A 51 -3.25 -5.28 6.87
N LYS A 52 -2.61 -6.17 6.11
CA LYS A 52 -2.31 -7.53 6.55
C LYS A 52 -1.39 -7.51 7.77
N GLU A 53 -0.31 -6.74 7.72
CA GLU A 53 0.65 -6.65 8.80
C GLU A 53 0.05 -6.01 10.05
N GLN A 54 -0.79 -4.97 9.92
CA GLN A 54 -1.54 -4.39 11.03
C GLN A 54 -2.47 -5.42 11.72
N ASN A 55 -3.10 -6.30 10.96
CA ASN A 55 -3.93 -7.37 11.52
C ASN A 55 -3.09 -8.40 12.27
N ASP A 56 -1.94 -8.80 11.71
CA ASP A 56 -1.04 -9.74 12.37
C ASP A 56 -0.39 -9.13 13.62
N ASN A 57 -0.08 -7.83 13.60
CA ASN A 57 0.37 -7.06 14.75
C ASN A 57 -0.64 -7.09 15.91
N ALA A 58 -1.92 -6.81 15.61
CA ALA A 58 -2.99 -6.84 16.60
C ALA A 58 -3.15 -8.23 17.24
N LYS A 59 -2.98 -9.31 16.45
CA LYS A 59 -2.98 -10.67 16.99
C LYS A 59 -1.81 -10.92 17.94
N TYR A 60 -0.60 -10.46 17.59
CA TYR A 60 0.55 -10.61 18.48
C TYR A 60 0.34 -9.87 19.81
N SER A 61 -0.24 -8.66 19.77
CA SER A 61 -0.61 -7.93 20.99
C SER A 61 -1.61 -8.71 21.85
N ALA A 62 -2.66 -9.28 21.25
CA ALA A 62 -3.64 -10.10 21.97
C ALA A 62 -3.03 -11.39 22.55
N ASP A 63 -2.11 -12.04 21.82
CA ASP A 63 -1.36 -13.20 22.30
C ASP A 63 -0.51 -12.83 23.54
N ILE A 64 0.14 -11.66 23.53
CA ILE A 64 0.94 -11.16 24.66
C ILE A 64 0.06 -10.94 25.89
N GLU A 65 -1.10 -10.29 25.75
CA GLU A 65 -2.04 -10.09 26.85
C GLU A 65 -2.54 -11.42 27.43
N THR A 66 -2.86 -12.37 26.55
CA THR A 66 -3.25 -13.73 26.95
C THR A 66 -2.12 -14.40 27.74
N TYR A 67 -0.89 -14.36 27.23
CA TYR A 67 0.26 -14.96 27.92
C TYR A 67 0.58 -14.28 29.25
N ASN A 68 0.46 -12.96 29.36
CA ASN A 68 0.67 -12.24 30.61
C ASN A 68 -0.33 -12.68 31.69
N THR A 69 -1.61 -12.78 31.33
CA THR A 69 -2.66 -13.32 32.21
C THR A 69 -2.34 -14.76 32.63
N ASP A 70 -1.90 -15.56 31.67
CA ASP A 70 -1.58 -16.97 31.85
C ASP A 70 -0.35 -17.21 32.75
N VAL A 71 0.64 -16.33 32.67
CA VAL A 71 1.83 -16.33 33.53
C VAL A 71 1.45 -15.96 34.96
N GLY A 72 0.66 -14.90 35.17
CA GLY A 72 0.17 -14.50 36.49
C GLY A 72 -0.53 -15.67 37.21
N ASN A 73 -1.50 -16.30 36.53
CA ASN A 73 -2.20 -17.47 37.05
C ASN A 73 -1.29 -18.67 37.36
N SER A 74 -0.16 -18.82 36.65
CA SER A 74 0.78 -19.91 36.88
C SER A 74 1.72 -19.60 38.05
N ASN A 75 2.06 -18.33 38.24
CA ASN A 75 2.89 -17.85 39.34
C ASN A 75 2.15 -18.00 40.67
N ASP A 76 0.86 -17.64 40.71
CA ASP A 76 0.01 -17.82 41.90
C ASP A 76 -0.13 -19.30 42.30
N LYS A 77 -0.22 -20.19 41.30
CA LYS A 77 -0.24 -21.65 41.53
C LYS A 77 1.09 -22.22 42.00
N PHE A 78 2.20 -21.57 41.66
CA PHE A 78 3.52 -21.94 42.14
C PHE A 78 3.73 -21.48 43.59
N SER A 79 3.42 -20.22 43.91
CA SER A 79 3.60 -19.64 45.25
C SER A 79 2.72 -20.31 46.31
N ASN A 80 1.55 -20.81 45.93
CA ASN A 80 0.59 -21.43 46.85
C ASN A 80 0.70 -22.97 46.89
N SER A 81 1.75 -23.56 46.31
CA SER A 81 1.90 -25.02 46.26
C SER A 81 2.57 -25.57 47.53
N GLU A 82 1.86 -26.44 48.24
CA GLU A 82 2.35 -27.11 49.46
C GLU A 82 3.24 -28.34 49.18
N ASN A 83 3.34 -28.78 47.92
CA ASN A 83 4.09 -29.96 47.51
C ASN A 83 5.21 -29.60 46.52
N PRO A 84 6.49 -29.95 46.80
CA PRO A 84 7.63 -29.68 45.91
C PRO A 84 7.46 -30.18 44.47
N LYS A 85 6.79 -31.32 44.27
CA LYS A 85 6.57 -31.90 42.94
C LYS A 85 5.60 -31.05 42.11
N ASP A 86 4.56 -30.54 42.75
CA ASP A 86 3.55 -29.69 42.10
C ASP A 86 4.12 -28.28 41.84
N ALA A 87 4.90 -27.75 42.76
CA ALA A 87 5.68 -26.53 42.58
C ALA A 87 6.61 -26.63 41.35
N ALA A 88 7.40 -27.71 41.23
CA ALA A 88 8.27 -27.93 40.08
C ALA A 88 7.51 -28.02 38.74
N ARG A 89 6.33 -28.66 38.74
CA ARG A 89 5.47 -28.76 37.55
C ARG A 89 4.90 -27.40 37.15
N SER A 90 4.47 -26.60 38.12
CA SER A 90 3.95 -25.24 37.90
C SER A 90 5.05 -24.30 37.39
N ALA A 91 6.24 -24.34 37.98
CA ALA A 91 7.40 -23.57 37.52
C ALA A 91 7.76 -23.89 36.06
N LYS A 92 7.78 -25.17 35.67
CA LYS A 92 8.03 -25.58 34.27
C LYS A 92 6.98 -25.03 33.31
N LYS A 93 5.70 -24.99 33.72
CA LYS A 93 4.62 -24.39 32.92
C LYS A 93 4.79 -22.87 32.80
N ALA A 94 5.09 -22.19 33.89
CA ALA A 94 5.35 -20.75 33.90
C ALA A 94 6.53 -20.38 32.97
N ALA A 95 7.64 -21.13 33.04
CA ALA A 95 8.79 -20.94 32.15
C ALA A 95 8.44 -21.11 30.66
N LYS A 96 7.61 -22.12 30.31
CA LYS A 96 7.14 -22.30 28.92
C LYS A 96 6.28 -21.12 28.46
N LYS A 97 5.39 -20.63 29.32
CA LYS A 97 4.53 -19.47 29.01
C LYS A 97 5.34 -18.19 28.84
N LEU A 98 6.32 -17.93 29.70
CA LEU A 98 7.26 -16.81 29.56
C LEU A 98 8.01 -16.86 28.23
N LYS A 99 8.48 -18.04 27.81
CA LYS A 99 9.13 -18.21 26.50
C LYS A 99 8.20 -17.88 25.33
N ASN A 100 6.93 -18.28 25.42
CA ASN A 100 5.94 -17.95 24.40
C ASN A 100 5.65 -16.44 24.37
N ALA A 101 5.53 -15.79 25.53
CA ALA A 101 5.37 -14.34 25.65
C ALA A 101 6.55 -13.58 25.03
N GLN A 102 7.78 -14.02 25.31
CA GLN A 102 8.98 -13.46 24.70
C GLN A 102 8.94 -13.56 23.17
N ASN A 103 8.62 -14.75 22.64
CA ASN A 103 8.53 -14.94 21.19
C ASN A 103 7.44 -14.07 20.55
N ALA A 104 6.29 -13.88 21.23
CA ALA A 104 5.23 -13.00 20.75
C ALA A 104 5.67 -11.52 20.76
N ASN A 105 6.36 -11.07 21.81
CA ASN A 105 6.97 -9.74 21.87
C ASN A 105 7.98 -9.51 20.73
N GLU A 106 8.85 -10.48 20.44
CA GLU A 106 9.79 -10.39 19.32
C GLU A 106 9.07 -10.25 17.97
N LYS A 107 7.97 -10.99 17.77
CA LYS A 107 7.13 -10.86 16.58
C LYS A 107 6.46 -9.49 16.50
N LEU A 108 5.94 -8.97 17.62
CA LEU A 108 5.34 -7.64 17.69
C LEU A 108 6.34 -6.56 17.29
N ILE A 109 7.57 -6.61 17.81
CA ILE A 109 8.64 -5.65 17.47
C ILE A 109 8.97 -5.72 15.97
N LYS A 110 9.12 -6.94 15.41
CA LYS A 110 9.39 -7.12 13.98
C LYS A 110 8.24 -6.60 13.12
N SER A 111 7.01 -6.85 13.54
CA SER A 111 5.80 -6.39 12.87
C SER A 111 5.70 -4.87 12.87
N ASN A 112 5.97 -4.20 14.01
CA ASN A 112 6.03 -2.74 14.09
C ASN A 112 7.04 -2.14 13.11
N ARG A 113 8.27 -2.69 13.07
CA ARG A 113 9.29 -2.25 12.10
C ARG A 113 8.83 -2.42 10.66
N LYS A 114 8.19 -3.55 10.35
CA LYS A 114 7.69 -3.80 9.00
C LYS A 114 6.55 -2.85 8.61
N ILE A 115 5.68 -2.49 9.56
CA ILE A 115 4.65 -1.46 9.34
C ILE A 115 5.31 -0.12 8.99
N GLU A 116 6.32 0.31 9.76
CA GLU A 116 7.06 1.54 9.49
C GLU A 116 7.75 1.50 8.12
N ASP A 117 8.38 0.38 7.77
CA ASP A 117 9.05 0.19 6.48
C ASP A 117 8.06 0.33 5.32
N ILE A 118 6.91 -0.34 5.40
CA ILE A 118 5.86 -0.28 4.37
C ILE A 118 5.30 1.15 4.25
N GLN A 119 5.07 1.85 5.38
CA GLN A 119 4.60 3.23 5.36
C GLN A 119 5.58 4.15 4.64
N ARG A 120 6.88 4.04 4.92
CA ARG A 120 7.91 4.82 4.19
C ARG A 120 7.95 4.49 2.71
N ASP A 121 7.73 3.24 2.33
CA ASP A 121 7.70 2.85 0.92
C ASP A 121 6.44 3.35 0.21
N ILE A 122 5.30 3.43 0.90
CA ILE A 122 4.08 4.09 0.42
C ILE A 122 4.35 5.57 0.15
N GLU A 123 4.90 6.31 1.12
CA GLU A 123 5.20 7.74 0.98
C GLU A 123 6.13 8.01 -0.21
N LYS A 124 7.19 7.21 -0.35
CA LYS A 124 8.12 7.32 -1.50
C LYS A 124 7.43 7.02 -2.83
N MET A 125 6.46 6.11 -2.85
CA MET A 125 5.73 5.75 -4.06
C MET A 125 4.74 6.84 -4.44
N GLU A 126 3.99 7.38 -3.48
CA GLU A 126 3.05 8.49 -3.68
C GLU A 126 3.79 9.73 -4.21
N ALA A 127 4.95 10.07 -3.64
CA ALA A 127 5.79 11.17 -4.15
C ALA A 127 6.35 10.95 -5.56
N LYS A 128 6.51 9.70 -6.01
CA LYS A 128 6.94 9.38 -7.39
C LYS A 128 5.78 9.51 -8.38
N ILE A 129 4.59 9.09 -7.97
CA ILE A 129 3.37 9.21 -8.78
C ILE A 129 3.07 10.69 -9.00
N GLU A 130 3.07 11.50 -7.93
CA GLU A 130 2.82 12.95 -8.01
C GLU A 130 3.79 13.67 -8.98
N LYS A 131 5.09 13.32 -8.94
CA LYS A 131 6.07 13.89 -9.87
C LYS A 131 5.84 13.52 -11.33
N LEU A 132 5.37 12.29 -11.59
CA LEU A 132 5.08 11.84 -12.94
C LEU A 132 3.78 12.45 -13.45
N ASP A 133 2.75 12.54 -12.61
CA ASP A 133 1.47 13.16 -12.96
C ASP A 133 1.66 14.65 -13.31
N HIS A 134 2.43 15.41 -12.52
CA HIS A 134 2.76 16.81 -12.86
C HIS A 134 3.57 16.96 -14.16
N HIS A 135 4.41 15.99 -14.50
CA HIS A 135 5.16 16.03 -15.76
C HIS A 135 4.23 15.83 -16.96
N ILE A 136 3.27 14.90 -16.83
CA ILE A 136 2.24 14.64 -17.86
C ILE A 136 1.36 15.88 -18.04
N GLU A 137 0.85 16.49 -16.96
CA GLU A 137 0.02 17.71 -17.04
C GLU A 137 0.75 18.86 -17.75
N PHE A 138 2.03 19.07 -17.44
CA PHE A 138 2.83 20.13 -18.06
C PHE A 138 3.05 19.90 -19.58
N ASP A 139 3.26 18.65 -19.98
CA ASP A 139 3.46 18.29 -21.39
C ASP A 139 2.16 18.32 -22.21
N GLU A 140 1.02 18.09 -21.56
CA GLU A 140 -0.32 18.30 -22.11
C GLU A 140 -0.64 19.79 -22.31
N GLU A 141 -0.40 20.66 -21.32
CA GLU A 141 -0.65 22.12 -21.43
C GLU A 141 0.21 22.79 -22.51
N LYS A 142 1.47 22.37 -22.67
CA LYS A 142 2.33 22.86 -23.76
C LYS A 142 1.84 22.43 -25.15
N SER A 143 1.19 21.27 -25.25
CA SER A 143 0.66 20.76 -26.52
C SER A 143 -0.56 21.55 -27.01
N THR A 144 -1.36 22.06 -26.08
CA THR A 144 -2.55 22.87 -26.37
C THR A 144 -2.21 24.31 -26.76
N ASN A 145 -1.11 24.85 -26.23
CA ASN A 145 -0.71 26.26 -26.43
C ASN A 145 0.20 26.49 -27.68
N GLN A 146 0.50 25.45 -28.47
CA GLN A 146 1.31 25.56 -29.70
C GLN A 146 0.52 25.49 -31.01
N ASN A 147 -0.82 25.46 -30.96
CA ASN A 147 -1.66 25.59 -32.16
C ASN A 147 -2.15 27.05 -32.27
N PRO A 148 -1.47 27.96 -33.00
CA PRO A 148 -2.06 29.25 -33.29
C PRO A 148 -3.29 29.01 -34.16
N VAL A 149 -4.43 29.46 -33.66
CA VAL A 149 -5.67 29.61 -34.44
C VAL A 149 -5.31 30.37 -35.71
N GLN A 150 -5.28 29.67 -36.85
CA GLN A 150 -5.27 30.33 -38.14
C GLN A 150 -6.64 30.97 -38.29
N ASP A 151 -6.69 32.27 -37.98
CA ASP A 151 -7.80 33.16 -38.24
C ASP A 151 -7.88 33.32 -39.77
N GLU A 152 -8.67 32.49 -40.44
CA GLU A 152 -9.09 32.74 -41.82
C GLU A 152 -10.10 33.90 -41.80
N ALA A 153 -9.55 35.11 -41.88
CA ALA A 153 -10.28 36.28 -42.32
C ALA A 153 -10.79 36.01 -43.75
N VAL A 154 -12.11 35.96 -43.91
CA VAL A 154 -12.79 36.00 -45.21
C VAL A 154 -13.53 37.33 -45.28
N ASP A 155 -12.92 38.28 -45.98
CA ASP A 155 -13.57 39.47 -46.57
C ASP A 155 -14.47 39.05 -47.75
#